data_AF-A0A914TLR7-F1
#
_entry.id   AF-A0A914TLR7-F1
#
_cell.length_a   1.000
_cell.length_b   1.000
_cell.length_c   1.000
_cell.angle_alpha   90.00
_cell.angle_beta   90.00
_cell.angle_gamma   90.00
#
_symmetry.space_group_name_H-M   'P 1'
#
loop_
_entity.id
_entity.type
_entity.pdbx_description
1 polymer ?
#
loop_
_entity_poly.entity_id
_entity_poly.type
_entity_poly.pdbx_seq_one_letter_code
_entity_poly.pdbx_strand_id
1 'polypeptide(L)'
;MPYFLCCKYAKNRCQMFYWRRPSSSCQQYQPPAVGYGMGGGTFGTIDNQKFIFNEPGVYTLLYIPQTENNPEVRVQVRLERYPNRKVDFSLLGHYMTQADLVQPSNVTVITGVAIEATGTDRVVITARGDTRRFRYRTNIIVGNLLRYFDTMRLQRFNGVLIYVNNVQRGQPEIYV
;
A
#
# COMPACT_ATOMS: atom_id res chain seq x y z
N MET A 1 -5.83 -10.86 28.87
CA MET A 1 -6.51 -11.55 29.99
C MET A 1 -6.45 -13.05 29.75
N PRO A 2 -5.84 -13.86 30.62
CA PRO A 2 -5.66 -15.30 30.39
C PRO A 2 -6.95 -16.10 30.69
N TYR A 3 -7.36 -16.97 29.76
CA TYR A 3 -8.58 -17.79 29.87
C TYR A 3 -8.59 -18.69 31.11
N PHE A 4 -7.45 -19.30 31.42
CA PHE A 4 -7.30 -20.23 32.53
C PHE A 4 -7.58 -19.58 33.89
N LEU A 5 -6.94 -18.44 34.18
CA LEU A 5 -7.16 -17.72 35.45
C LEU A 5 -8.55 -17.09 35.56
N CYS A 6 -9.10 -16.55 34.46
CA CYS A 6 -10.31 -15.72 34.54
C CYS A 6 -11.62 -16.46 34.28
N CYS A 7 -11.59 -17.62 33.62
CA CYS A 7 -12.80 -18.40 33.32
C CYS A 7 -12.70 -19.86 33.80
N LYS A 8 -11.60 -20.57 33.53
CA LYS A 8 -11.48 -21.99 33.92
C LYS A 8 -11.47 -22.20 35.44
N TYR A 9 -10.70 -21.40 36.17
CA TYR A 9 -10.53 -21.57 37.62
C TYR A 9 -11.45 -20.66 38.46
N ALA A 10 -12.03 -19.62 37.86
CA ALA A 10 -12.99 -18.75 38.52
C ALA A 10 -14.43 -19.16 38.12
N LYS A 11 -14.99 -20.14 38.85
CA LYS A 11 -16.25 -20.85 38.52
C LYS A 11 -17.45 -19.98 38.09
N ASN A 12 -17.50 -18.69 38.45
CA ASN A 12 -18.62 -17.79 38.17
C ASN A 12 -18.23 -16.43 37.54
N ARG A 13 -17.01 -16.29 36.98
CA ARG A 13 -16.55 -15.02 36.37
C ARG A 13 -16.30 -15.08 34.87
N CYS A 14 -16.66 -16.19 34.22
CA CYS A 14 -16.53 -16.34 32.77
C CYS A 14 -17.27 -15.26 31.96
N GLN A 15 -18.40 -14.75 32.44
CA GLN A 15 -19.11 -13.64 31.79
C GLN A 15 -18.23 -12.39 31.63
N MET A 16 -17.41 -12.05 32.63
CA MET A 16 -16.46 -10.92 32.53
C MET A 16 -15.34 -11.17 31.51
N PHE A 17 -14.92 -12.42 31.35
CA PHE A 17 -13.96 -12.81 30.31
C PHE A 17 -14.58 -12.68 28.91
N TYR A 18 -15.83 -13.15 28.72
CA TYR A 18 -16.53 -13.06 27.44
C TYR A 18 -16.95 -11.62 27.08
N TRP A 19 -17.18 -10.76 28.07
CA TRP A 19 -17.47 -9.35 27.82
C TRP A 19 -16.25 -8.58 27.32
N ARG A 20 -15.05 -8.90 27.84
CA ARG A 20 -13.78 -8.32 27.35
C ARG A 20 -13.22 -9.02 26.11
N ARG A 21 -13.62 -10.27 25.86
CA ARG A 21 -13.25 -11.05 24.67
C ARG A 21 -14.51 -11.70 24.11
N PRO A 22 -15.10 -11.14 23.04
CA PRO A 22 -16.20 -11.77 22.34
C PRO A 22 -15.90 -13.24 22.07
N SER A 23 -16.91 -14.10 22.20
CA SER A 23 -16.75 -15.53 21.97
C SER A 23 -16.16 -15.80 20.58
N SER A 24 -15.31 -16.82 20.48
CA SER A 24 -14.74 -17.30 19.21
C SER A 24 -15.77 -17.89 18.24
N SER A 25 -17.07 -17.71 18.52
CA SER A 25 -18.17 -18.07 17.63
C SER A 25 -18.26 -17.15 16.40
N CYS A 26 -17.43 -16.10 16.30
CA CYS A 26 -17.39 -15.15 15.17
C CYS A 26 -18.74 -14.46 14.85
N GLN A 27 -19.76 -14.62 15.69
CA GLN A 27 -21.14 -14.19 15.41
C GLN A 27 -21.31 -12.67 15.28
N GLN A 28 -20.36 -11.89 15.81
CA GLN A 28 -20.33 -10.42 15.72
C GLN A 28 -19.03 -9.91 15.07
N TYR A 29 -18.23 -10.79 14.47
CA TYR A 29 -17.03 -10.35 13.79
C TYR A 29 -17.40 -9.65 12.49
N GLN A 30 -17.23 -8.33 12.47
CA GLN A 30 -17.33 -7.56 11.24
C GLN A 30 -15.92 -7.49 10.61
N PRO A 31 -15.68 -8.16 9.47
CA PRO A 31 -14.39 -8.09 8.81
C PRO A 31 -14.12 -6.66 8.33
N PRO A 32 -12.85 -6.23 8.28
CA PRO A 32 -12.50 -4.96 7.67
C PRO A 32 -12.83 -5.02 6.17
N ALA A 33 -13.36 -3.93 5.65
CA ALA A 33 -13.59 -3.79 4.22
C ALA A 33 -12.26 -3.51 3.50
N VAL A 34 -12.06 -4.12 2.35
CA VAL A 34 -10.77 -4.13 1.63
C VAL A 34 -10.95 -3.52 0.25
N GLY A 35 -10.23 -2.43 -0.01
CA GLY A 35 -10.02 -1.91 -1.36
C GLY A 35 -8.72 -2.44 -1.95
N TYR A 36 -8.70 -2.74 -3.25
CA TYR A 36 -7.49 -3.21 -3.93
C TYR A 36 -7.38 -2.68 -5.36
N GLY A 37 -6.15 -2.47 -5.83
CA GLY A 37 -5.84 -2.18 -7.22
C GLY A 37 -4.91 -3.26 -7.77
N MET A 38 -5.24 -3.86 -8.91
CA MET A 38 -4.43 -4.95 -9.49
C MET A 38 -4.35 -4.86 -11.01
N GLY A 39 -3.23 -5.33 -11.55
CA GLY A 39 -3.05 -5.51 -12.99
C GLY A 39 -3.18 -4.20 -13.76
N GLY A 40 -3.92 -4.26 -14.85
CA GLY A 40 -4.12 -3.14 -15.76
C GLY A 40 -5.26 -2.22 -15.37
N GLY A 41 -5.15 -1.54 -14.23
CA GLY A 41 -6.15 -0.54 -13.81
C GLY A 41 -7.45 -1.13 -13.29
N THR A 42 -7.46 -2.37 -12.79
CA THR A 42 -8.65 -2.94 -12.14
C THR A 42 -8.67 -2.51 -10.68
N PHE A 43 -9.80 -1.94 -10.24
CA PHE A 43 -9.99 -1.47 -8.87
C PHE A 43 -11.20 -2.14 -8.24
N GLY A 44 -11.00 -2.66 -7.03
CA GLY A 44 -12.06 -3.05 -6.11
C GLY A 44 -12.16 -2.02 -5.00
N THR A 45 -13.34 -1.43 -4.83
CA THR A 45 -13.62 -0.46 -3.77
C THR A 45 -13.97 -1.15 -2.46
N ILE A 46 -13.92 -0.38 -1.37
CA ILE A 46 -14.30 -0.81 -0.02
C ILE A 46 -15.78 -1.23 0.02
N ASP A 47 -16.62 -0.64 -0.84
CA ASP A 47 -18.05 -0.96 -1.00
C ASP A 47 -18.31 -2.14 -1.96
N ASN A 48 -17.28 -2.93 -2.27
CA ASN A 48 -17.35 -4.11 -3.14
C ASN A 48 -17.78 -3.83 -4.59
N GLN A 49 -17.63 -2.59 -5.07
CA GLN A 49 -17.78 -2.25 -6.49
C GLN A 49 -16.47 -2.47 -7.23
N LYS A 50 -16.56 -3.01 -8.45
CA LYS A 50 -15.40 -3.29 -9.32
C LYS A 50 -15.50 -2.45 -10.58
N PHE A 51 -14.43 -1.72 -10.89
CA PHE A 51 -14.35 -0.95 -12.12
C PHE A 51 -12.95 -1.03 -12.73
N ILE A 52 -12.87 -0.66 -14.01
CA ILE A 52 -11.62 -0.56 -14.76
C ILE A 52 -11.38 0.91 -15.05
N PHE A 53 -10.20 1.39 -14.70
CA PHE A 53 -9.81 2.77 -14.90
C PHE A 53 -8.39 2.84 -15.46
N ASN A 54 -8.25 3.46 -16.62
CA ASN A 54 -7.06 3.38 -17.46
C ASN A 54 -6.48 4.74 -17.87
N GLU A 55 -6.86 5.80 -17.16
CA GLU A 55 -6.32 7.12 -17.45
C GLU A 55 -5.03 7.36 -16.66
N PRO A 56 -3.98 7.88 -17.31
CA PRO A 56 -2.74 8.24 -16.62
C PRO A 56 -2.94 9.53 -15.83
N GLY A 57 -2.44 9.56 -14.60
CA GLY A 57 -2.62 10.70 -13.71
C GLY A 57 -2.38 10.34 -12.25
N VAL A 58 -2.64 11.31 -11.37
CA VAL A 58 -2.61 11.09 -9.92
C VAL A 58 -4.04 11.17 -9.42
N TYR A 59 -4.50 10.08 -8.82
CA TYR A 59 -5.88 9.92 -8.35
C TYR A 59 -5.89 9.63 -6.87
N THR A 60 -6.97 10.00 -6.20
CA THR A 60 -7.16 9.70 -4.78
C THR A 60 -7.98 8.42 -4.67
N LEU A 61 -7.41 7.37 -4.07
CA LEU A 61 -8.11 6.10 -3.85
C LEU A 61 -9.03 6.18 -2.63
N LEU A 62 -8.53 6.77 -1.55
CA LEU A 62 -9.25 6.90 -0.31
C LEU A 62 -9.00 8.30 0.25
N TYR A 63 -10.08 8.96 0.62
CA TYR A 63 -10.05 10.24 1.30
C TYR A 63 -11.03 10.16 2.46
N ILE A 64 -10.50 10.33 3.67
CA ILE A 64 -11.27 10.41 4.89
C ILE A 64 -11.09 11.84 5.42
N PRO A 65 -12.15 12.67 5.43
CA PRO A 65 -12.04 14.04 5.91
C PRO A 65 -11.80 14.06 7.42
N GLN A 66 -11.12 15.10 7.89
CA GLN A 66 -10.93 15.32 9.31
C GLN A 66 -12.28 15.52 10.01
N THR A 67 -12.47 14.84 11.14
CA THR A 67 -13.56 15.10 12.08
C THR A 67 -12.99 15.36 13.46
N GLU A 68 -13.83 15.71 14.44
CA GLU A 68 -13.36 15.96 15.81
C GLU A 68 -12.65 14.75 16.43
N ASN A 69 -13.05 13.54 16.04
CA ASN A 69 -12.53 12.29 16.59
C ASN A 69 -11.57 11.53 15.66
N ASN A 70 -11.56 11.84 14.35
CA ASN A 70 -10.76 11.12 13.36
C ASN A 70 -9.80 12.06 12.60
N PRO A 71 -8.53 11.65 12.42
CA PRO A 71 -7.59 12.40 11.59
C PRO A 71 -8.01 12.34 10.11
N GLU A 72 -7.58 13.34 9.34
CA GLU A 72 -7.65 13.27 7.88
C GLU A 72 -6.71 12.18 7.39
N VAL A 73 -7.16 11.36 6.45
CA VAL A 73 -6.34 10.34 5.79
C VAL A 73 -6.53 10.44 4.28
N ARG A 74 -5.42 10.55 3.56
CA ARG A 74 -5.39 10.63 2.11
C ARG A 74 -4.45 9.59 1.53
N VAL A 75 -5.00 8.72 0.69
CA VAL A 75 -4.25 7.74 -0.09
C VAL A 75 -4.38 8.10 -1.56
N GLN A 76 -3.26 8.42 -2.18
CA GLN A 76 -3.18 8.73 -3.61
C GLN A 76 -2.39 7.67 -4.35
N VAL A 77 -2.75 7.46 -5.60
CA VAL A 77 -2.02 6.60 -6.52
C VAL A 77 -1.66 7.32 -7.79
N ARG A 78 -0.49 7.00 -8.29
CA ARG A 78 0.01 7.46 -9.58
C ARG A 78 -0.17 6.33 -10.58
N LEU A 79 -0.94 6.61 -11.61
CA LEU A 79 -1.17 5.74 -12.75
C LEU A 79 -0.35 6.25 -13.93
N GLU A 80 0.44 5.37 -14.51
CA GLU A 80 1.20 5.65 -15.71
C GLU A 80 0.92 4.59 -16.77
N ARG A 81 1.02 4.99 -18.03
CA ARG A 81 0.93 4.04 -19.14
C ARG A 81 2.09 3.07 -19.04
N TYR A 82 1.79 1.79 -19.22
CA TYR A 82 2.81 0.77 -19.18
C TYR A 82 3.80 1.00 -20.34
N PRO A 83 5.11 1.09 -20.07
CA PRO A 83 6.10 1.31 -21.12
C PRO A 83 6.20 0.08 -22.02
N ASN A 84 6.52 0.30 -23.29
CA ASN A 84 6.72 -0.80 -24.22
C ASN A 84 8.01 -1.55 -23.87
N ARG A 85 7.88 -2.78 -23.34
CA ARG A 85 9.02 -3.63 -22.99
C ARG A 85 9.60 -4.43 -24.16
N LYS A 86 9.06 -4.31 -25.36
CA LYS A 86 9.62 -4.96 -26.56
C LYS A 86 10.85 -4.22 -27.09
N VAL A 87 11.07 -2.99 -26.67
CA VAL A 87 12.18 -2.15 -27.12
C VAL A 87 13.30 -2.18 -26.09
N ASP A 88 14.54 -2.21 -26.58
CA ASP A 88 15.72 -2.20 -25.73
C ASP A 88 15.92 -0.81 -25.11
N PHE A 89 15.80 -0.73 -23.79
CA PHE A 89 15.99 0.51 -23.03
C PHE A 89 17.45 0.98 -22.98
N SER A 90 18.41 0.18 -23.46
CA SER A 90 19.84 0.55 -23.52
C SER A 90 20.13 1.67 -24.53
N LEU A 91 19.26 1.85 -25.52
CA LEU A 91 19.40 2.84 -26.61
C LEU A 91 18.78 4.21 -26.27
N LEU A 92 18.22 4.35 -25.07
CA LEU A 92 17.55 5.54 -24.57
C LEU A 92 18.54 6.72 -24.50
N GLY A 93 18.27 7.78 -25.27
CA GLY A 93 19.12 8.98 -25.33
C GLY A 93 20.16 9.00 -26.46
N HIS A 94 20.34 7.90 -27.21
CA HIS A 94 21.18 7.88 -28.41
C HIS A 94 20.35 7.98 -29.71
N TYR A 95 19.40 7.06 -29.89
CA TYR A 95 18.60 6.95 -31.13
C TYR A 95 17.09 6.83 -30.89
N MET A 96 16.64 6.87 -29.62
CA MET A 96 15.24 6.74 -29.25
C MET A 96 14.84 7.83 -28.26
N THR A 97 13.70 8.47 -28.51
CA THR A 97 13.14 9.47 -27.59
C THR A 97 12.36 8.78 -26.47
N GLN A 98 12.21 9.47 -25.34
CA GLN A 98 11.40 8.98 -24.22
C GLN A 98 9.93 8.74 -24.61
N ALA A 99 9.42 9.42 -25.63
CA ALA A 99 8.06 9.25 -26.15
C ALA A 99 7.90 7.95 -26.95
N ASP A 100 8.94 7.51 -27.66
CA ASP A 100 8.93 6.28 -28.48
C ASP A 100 8.97 5.00 -27.64
N LEU A 101 9.38 5.12 -26.37
CA LEU A 101 9.30 4.04 -25.38
C LEU A 101 7.88 3.80 -24.86
N VAL A 102 6.95 4.71 -25.16
CA VAL A 102 5.61 4.73 -24.57
C VAL A 102 4.56 4.65 -25.68
N GLN A 103 4.41 3.49 -26.34
CA GLN A 103 3.21 3.19 -27.16
C GLN A 103 2.90 1.70 -27.32
N PRO A 104 1.61 1.29 -27.40
CA PRO A 104 0.54 1.67 -26.49
C PRO A 104 -0.34 0.45 -26.14
N SER A 105 -0.44 0.11 -24.85
CA SER A 105 -1.71 -0.41 -24.38
C SER A 105 -2.48 0.76 -23.77
N ASN A 106 -3.81 0.79 -23.94
CA ASN A 106 -4.69 1.69 -23.20
C ASN A 106 -4.82 1.25 -21.73
N VAL A 107 -3.73 0.75 -21.16
CA VAL A 107 -3.71 0.13 -19.84
C VAL A 107 -2.70 0.89 -19.00
N THR A 108 -3.16 1.35 -17.85
CA THR A 108 -2.29 1.98 -16.86
C THR A 108 -1.92 1.01 -15.78
N VAL A 109 -0.73 1.21 -15.24
CA VAL A 109 -0.23 0.49 -14.06
C VAL A 109 0.00 1.46 -12.93
N ILE A 110 -0.17 0.98 -11.70
CA ILE A 110 0.16 1.74 -10.50
C ILE A 110 1.69 1.80 -10.40
N THR A 111 2.25 2.99 -10.56
CA THR A 111 3.69 3.23 -10.41
C THR A 111 4.04 3.95 -9.14
N GLY A 112 3.06 4.45 -8.39
CA GLY A 112 3.32 5.00 -7.06
C GLY A 112 2.08 5.08 -6.19
N VAL A 113 2.33 5.10 -4.89
CA VAL A 113 1.34 5.27 -3.83
C VAL A 113 1.88 6.33 -2.87
N ALA A 114 1.05 7.31 -2.55
CA ALA A 114 1.34 8.31 -1.52
C ALA A 114 0.29 8.19 -0.42
N ILE A 115 0.75 8.23 0.84
CA ILE A 115 -0.09 8.13 2.03
C ILE A 115 0.26 9.31 2.93
N GLU A 116 -0.77 10.02 3.37
CA GLU A 116 -0.66 11.18 4.25
C GLU A 116 -1.80 11.13 5.26
N ALA A 117 -1.49 11.41 6.53
CA ALA A 117 -2.50 11.58 7.56
C ALA A 117 -2.15 12.76 8.47
N THR A 118 -3.16 13.33 9.13
CA THR A 118 -2.95 14.46 10.05
C THR A 118 -1.96 14.08 11.16
N GLY A 119 -0.85 14.81 11.26
CA GLY A 119 0.17 14.58 12.30
C GLY A 119 1.16 13.45 12.02
N THR A 120 1.14 12.84 10.83
CA THR A 120 2.09 11.79 10.43
C THR A 120 3.03 12.26 9.31
N ASP A 121 4.17 11.60 9.17
CA ASP A 121 5.06 11.85 8.04
C ASP A 121 4.45 11.30 6.74
N ARG A 122 4.41 12.13 5.69
CA ARG A 122 3.96 11.70 4.36
C ARG A 122 4.92 10.63 3.81
N VAL A 123 4.34 9.51 3.39
CA VAL A 123 5.06 8.40 2.74
C VAL A 123 4.73 8.39 1.26
N VAL A 124 5.75 8.37 0.41
CA VAL A 124 5.59 8.22 -1.03
C VAL A 124 6.45 7.05 -1.49
N ILE A 125 5.79 6.03 -2.01
CA ILE A 125 6.41 4.85 -2.60
C ILE A 125 6.25 4.96 -4.10
N THR A 126 7.34 4.91 -4.86
CA THR A 126 7.30 4.89 -6.33
C THR A 126 8.11 3.72 -6.87
N ALA A 127 7.64 3.10 -7.94
CA ALA A 127 8.39 2.13 -8.70
C ALA A 127 9.54 2.84 -9.43
N ARG A 128 10.76 2.30 -9.33
CA ARG A 128 11.89 2.84 -10.13
C ARG A 128 11.69 2.53 -11.61
N GLY A 129 12.29 3.31 -12.51
CA GLY A 129 12.33 2.96 -13.94
C GLY A 129 13.05 1.62 -14.19
N ASP A 130 12.66 0.87 -15.23
CA ASP A 130 13.13 -0.51 -15.45
C ASP A 130 14.66 -0.64 -15.52
N THR A 131 15.38 0.37 -16.05
CA THR A 131 16.86 0.39 -16.12
C THR A 131 17.57 0.59 -14.78
N ARG A 132 16.85 0.95 -13.71
CA ARG A 132 17.43 1.30 -12.39
C ARG A 132 16.96 0.38 -11.25
N ARG A 133 16.43 -0.81 -11.58
CA ARG A 133 15.83 -1.77 -10.61
C ARG A 133 16.78 -2.81 -10.01
N PHE A 134 18.07 -2.79 -10.36
CA PHE A 134 19.00 -3.87 -10.02
C PHE A 134 19.22 -4.05 -8.51
N ARG A 135 19.34 -2.95 -7.75
CA ARG A 135 19.51 -2.98 -6.29
C ARG A 135 18.21 -2.69 -5.55
N TYR A 136 17.46 -1.69 -6.01
CA TYR A 136 16.18 -1.28 -5.41
C TYR A 136 15.10 -1.27 -6.49
N ARG A 137 13.97 -1.92 -6.23
CA ARG A 137 12.84 -1.92 -7.17
C ARG A 137 11.91 -0.71 -6.98
N THR A 138 11.89 -0.15 -5.77
CA THR A 138 11.06 0.98 -5.36
C THR A 138 11.90 2.09 -4.72
N ASN A 139 11.42 3.32 -4.79
CA ASN A 139 11.85 4.43 -3.97
C ASN A 139 10.87 4.59 -2.82
N ILE A 140 11.37 4.71 -1.60
CA ILE A 140 10.57 4.99 -0.41
C ILE A 140 10.99 6.36 0.08
N ILE A 141 10.09 7.33 0.04
CA ILE A 141 10.32 8.71 0.45
C ILE A 141 9.45 8.97 1.67
N VAL A 142 10.04 9.43 2.76
CA VAL A 142 9.34 9.76 4.01
C VAL A 142 9.71 11.18 4.41
N GLY A 143 8.71 12.06 4.56
CA GLY A 143 8.96 13.46 4.92
C GLY A 143 9.89 14.17 3.91
N ASN A 144 9.72 13.88 2.62
CA ASN A 144 10.56 14.37 1.50
C ASN A 144 12.01 13.85 1.47
N LEU A 145 12.39 12.93 2.36
CA LEU A 145 13.71 12.30 2.36
C LEU A 145 13.62 10.88 1.81
N LEU A 146 14.50 10.54 0.87
CA LEU A 146 14.63 9.17 0.36
C LEU A 146 15.24 8.26 1.44
N ARG A 147 14.58 7.13 1.71
CA ARG A 147 14.98 6.15 2.72
C ARG A 147 15.34 4.82 2.07
N TYR A 148 16.32 4.14 2.68
CA TYR A 148 16.83 2.86 2.23
C TYR A 148 16.73 1.84 3.37
N PHE A 149 16.40 0.59 3.01
CA PHE A 149 16.10 -0.50 3.95
C PHE A 149 17.09 -1.67 3.83
N ASP A 150 18.35 -1.37 3.46
CA ASP A 150 19.41 -2.37 3.26
C ASP A 150 19.77 -3.13 4.54
N THR A 151 19.99 -2.40 5.63
CA THR A 151 20.42 -2.95 6.93
C THR A 151 19.25 -3.20 7.86
N MET A 152 18.35 -2.22 7.95
CA MET A 152 17.18 -2.25 8.83
C MET A 152 15.90 -2.29 8.00
N ARG A 153 15.22 -3.44 8.02
CA ARG A 153 14.00 -3.71 7.24
C ARG A 153 12.74 -3.07 7.81
N LEU A 154 12.76 -2.74 9.09
CA LEU A 154 11.67 -2.08 9.80
C LEU A 154 12.17 -0.73 10.30
N GLN A 155 11.57 0.36 9.85
CA GLN A 155 11.94 1.71 10.31
C GLN A 155 10.68 2.44 10.79
N ARG A 156 10.82 3.15 11.90
CA ARG A 156 9.74 3.95 12.50
C ARG A 156 9.98 5.42 12.22
N PHE A 157 8.93 6.10 11.80
CA PHE A 157 8.88 7.53 11.52
C PHE A 157 7.73 8.14 12.34
N ASN A 158 7.49 9.43 12.19
CA ASN A 158 6.45 10.09 12.95
C ASN A 158 5.06 9.57 12.54
N GLY A 159 4.42 8.79 13.43
CA GLY A 159 3.10 8.20 13.19
C GLY A 159 3.06 7.11 12.10
N VAL A 160 4.20 6.63 11.60
CA VAL A 160 4.27 5.65 10.50
C VAL A 160 5.32 4.57 10.81
N LEU A 161 5.01 3.32 10.48
CA LEU A 161 5.96 2.21 10.53
C LEU A 161 6.07 1.58 9.15
N ILE A 162 7.27 1.64 8.57
CA ILE A 162 7.51 1.02 7.27
C ILE A 162 8.29 -0.26 7.48
N TYR A 163 7.76 -1.35 6.91
CA TYR A 163 8.42 -2.65 6.87
C TYR A 163 8.58 -3.11 5.42
N VAL A 164 9.82 -3.41 5.04
CA VAL A 164 10.16 -3.96 3.74
C VAL A 164 10.57 -5.42 3.92
N ASN A 165 9.75 -6.33 3.42
CA ASN A 165 10.06 -7.75 3.46
C ASN A 165 11.11 -8.11 2.39
N ASN A 166 11.67 -9.30 2.51
CA ASN A 166 12.48 -9.89 1.44
C ASN A 166 11.70 -9.97 0.14
N VAL A 167 12.40 -9.84 -0.98
CA VAL A 167 11.83 -9.99 -2.31
C VAL A 167 11.35 -11.43 -2.49
N GLN A 168 10.05 -11.66 -2.43
CA GLN A 168 9.41 -12.93 -2.74
C GLN A 168 8.97 -12.89 -4.21
N ARG A 169 9.39 -13.87 -5.02
CA ARG A 169 9.02 -13.98 -6.45
C ARG A 169 9.29 -12.72 -7.30
N GLY A 170 10.35 -11.97 -6.97
CA GLY A 170 10.69 -10.74 -7.68
C GLY A 170 9.82 -9.53 -7.35
N GLN A 171 8.96 -9.60 -6.33
CA GLN A 171 8.15 -8.47 -5.88
C GLN A 171 8.61 -8.05 -4.47
N PRO A 172 8.97 -6.77 -4.26
CA PRO A 172 9.19 -6.26 -2.90
C PRO A 172 7.83 -6.02 -2.24
N GLU A 173 7.62 -6.62 -1.07
CA GLU A 173 6.44 -6.33 -0.24
C GLU A 173 6.80 -5.20 0.71
N ILE A 174 6.05 -4.10 0.63
CA ILE A 174 6.21 -2.93 1.49
C ILE A 174 4.92 -2.74 2.26
N TYR A 175 5.06 -2.69 3.57
CA TYR A 175 3.98 -2.45 4.52
C TYR A 175 4.22 -1.08 5.14
N VAL A 176 3.17 -0.26 5.19
CA VAL A 176 3.17 1.11 5.73
C VAL A 176 2.05 1.20 6.77
#